data_AF-A0A5E4F9I9-F1
#
_entry.id   AF-A0A5E4F9I9-F1
#
_cell.length_a   1.000
_cell.length_b   1.000
_cell.length_c   1.000
_cell.angle_alpha   90.00
_cell.angle_beta   90.00
_cell.angle_gamma   90.00
#
_symmetry.space_group_name_H-M   'P 1'
#
loop_
_entity.id
_entity.type
_entity.pdbx_description
1 polymer ?
#
loop_
_entity_poly.entity_id
_entity_poly.type
_entity_poly.pdbx_seq_one_letter_code
_entity_poly.pdbx_strand_id
1 'polypeptide(L)'
;MAEHKVQNKYHARDLDPSKLPKGRKPKNQQKKVCMMLPMSICCNTCGNYISEGTKFNSRKEDAAGENYFGEQILRFYFKCTKCSVELVMKTDLQNSDYVVEAGARRNFEP
;
A
#
# COMPACT_ATOMS: atom_id res chain seq x y z
N MET A 1 25.40 -15.19 13.17
CA MET A 1 24.30 -14.28 12.77
C MET A 1 24.71 -12.88 13.18
N ALA A 2 24.61 -11.89 12.28
CA ALA A 2 24.87 -10.50 12.65
C ALA A 2 23.74 -9.97 13.52
N GLU A 3 24.05 -9.05 14.44
CA GLU A 3 23.09 -8.41 15.32
C GLU A 3 22.12 -7.48 14.55
N HIS A 4 20.85 -7.42 14.97
CA HIS A 4 19.84 -6.56 14.32
C HIS A 4 20.17 -5.06 14.46
N LYS A 5 20.84 -4.68 15.56
CA LYS A 5 21.25 -3.30 15.83
C LYS A 5 22.77 -3.18 15.90
N VAL A 6 23.42 -3.34 14.73
CA VAL A 6 24.88 -3.27 14.64
C VAL A 6 25.41 -1.89 15.00
N GLN A 7 26.31 -1.82 15.98
CA GLN A 7 26.90 -0.55 16.42
C GLN A 7 27.82 0.07 15.37
N ASN A 8 28.63 -0.75 14.68
CA ASN A 8 29.57 -0.27 13.69
C ASN A 8 29.57 -1.15 12.45
N LYS A 9 29.53 -0.53 11.26
CA LYS A 9 29.72 -1.24 9.99
C LYS A 9 31.13 -0.95 9.49
N TYR A 10 31.76 -1.95 8.89
CA TYR A 10 33.06 -1.75 8.26
C TYR A 10 32.90 -0.86 7.03
N HIS A 11 33.63 0.25 6.99
CA HIS A 11 33.72 1.15 5.85
C HIS A 11 35.12 1.01 5.24
N ALA A 12 35.21 0.81 3.92
CA ALA A 12 36.50 0.75 3.23
C ALA A 12 37.25 2.08 3.34
N ARG A 13 38.58 2.05 3.44
CA ARG A 13 39.42 3.25 3.68
C ARG A 13 39.32 4.31 2.57
N ASP A 14 38.97 3.89 1.36
CA ASP A 14 38.82 4.76 0.17
C ASP A 14 37.36 5.22 -0.06
N LEU A 15 36.41 4.77 0.77
CA LEU A 15 34.99 5.06 0.57
C LEU A 15 34.68 6.55 0.85
N ASP A 16 34.62 7.35 -0.21
CA ASP A 16 34.17 8.73 -0.13
C ASP A 16 32.63 8.82 -0.20
N PRO A 17 31.95 9.36 0.84
CA PRO A 17 30.49 9.43 0.89
C PRO A 17 29.89 10.39 -0.15
N SER A 18 30.66 11.33 -0.71
CA SER A 18 30.18 12.32 -1.69
C SER A 18 30.07 11.74 -3.09
N LYS A 19 30.87 10.71 -3.40
CA LYS A 19 30.91 10.04 -4.70
C LYS A 19 29.88 8.94 -4.86
N LEU A 20 29.14 8.60 -3.80
CA LEU A 20 28.12 7.55 -3.84
C LEU A 20 26.92 7.98 -4.71
N PRO A 21 26.47 7.14 -5.66
CA PRO A 21 25.30 7.45 -6.47
C PRO A 21 24.04 7.48 -5.59
N LYS A 22 23.35 8.61 -5.57
CA LYS A 22 22.01 8.70 -4.95
C LYS A 22 21.00 8.04 -5.89
N GLY A 23 20.45 6.90 -5.48
CA GLY A 23 19.41 6.21 -6.25
C GLY A 23 18.18 7.10 -6.44
N ARG A 24 17.94 7.57 -7.67
CA ARG A 24 16.71 8.28 -8.03
C ARG A 24 15.59 7.27 -8.16
N LYS A 25 14.57 7.37 -7.30
CA LYS A 25 13.36 6.56 -7.39
C LYS A 25 12.38 7.21 -8.36
N PRO A 26 11.63 6.42 -9.16
CA PRO A 26 10.59 6.96 -10.00
C PRO A 26 9.49 7.61 -9.15
N LYS A 27 8.84 8.66 -9.67
CA LYS A 27 7.81 9.42 -8.95
C LYS A 27 6.60 8.55 -8.58
N ASN A 28 6.21 7.60 -9.42
CA ASN A 28 5.09 6.69 -9.17
C ASN A 28 5.57 5.31 -8.66
N GLN A 29 6.39 5.30 -7.61
CA GLN A 29 6.92 4.04 -7.07
C GLN A 29 5.86 3.31 -6.24
N GLN A 30 5.41 2.15 -6.70
CA GLN A 30 4.62 1.25 -5.89
C GLN A 30 5.44 0.70 -4.71
N LYS A 31 4.94 0.90 -3.49
CA LYS A 31 5.54 0.40 -2.25
C LYS A 31 4.75 -0.78 -1.72
N LYS A 32 5.41 -1.87 -1.36
CA LYS A 32 4.74 -3.00 -0.70
C LYS A 32 4.51 -2.66 0.78
N VAL A 33 3.26 -2.75 1.23
CA VAL A 33 2.85 -2.46 2.60
C VAL A 33 1.92 -3.57 3.08
N CYS A 34 1.96 -3.92 4.35
CA CYS A 34 0.97 -4.80 4.96
C CYS A 34 -0.07 -3.93 5.66
N MET A 35 -1.35 -4.15 5.37
CA MET A 35 -2.46 -3.37 5.90
C MET A 35 -3.61 -4.30 6.33
N MET A 36 -4.44 -3.83 7.26
CA MET A 36 -5.70 -4.47 7.62
C MET A 36 -6.86 -3.82 6.87
N LEU A 37 -7.85 -4.63 6.48
CA LEU A 37 -8.98 -4.12 5.74
C LEU A 37 -9.86 -3.22 6.63
N PRO A 38 -10.12 -1.96 6.26
CA PRO A 38 -10.87 -1.02 7.09
C PRO A 38 -12.39 -1.20 7.00
N MET A 39 -12.87 -2.07 6.11
CA MET A 39 -14.30 -2.38 5.96
C MET A 39 -14.48 -3.80 5.44
N SER A 40 -15.68 -4.35 5.59
CA SER A 40 -16.05 -5.60 4.92
C SER A 40 -16.34 -5.36 3.44
N ILE A 41 -15.76 -6.21 2.58
CA ILE A 41 -15.95 -6.14 1.13
C ILE A 41 -16.36 -7.49 0.55
N CYS A 42 -17.13 -7.46 -0.53
CA CYS A 42 -17.44 -8.61 -1.35
C CYS A 42 -16.75 -8.48 -2.71
N CYS A 43 -16.05 -9.53 -3.14
CA CYS A 43 -15.39 -9.56 -4.44
C CYS A 43 -16.42 -9.78 -5.56
N ASN A 44 -16.39 -8.93 -6.59
CA ASN A 44 -17.37 -8.99 -7.68
C ASN A 44 -17.19 -10.24 -8.58
N THR A 45 -15.99 -10.81 -8.65
CA THR A 45 -15.69 -11.95 -9.54
C THR A 45 -16.05 -13.30 -8.93
N CYS A 46 -15.78 -13.50 -7.63
CA CYS A 46 -15.95 -14.80 -6.98
C CYS A 46 -17.00 -14.81 -5.87
N GLY A 47 -17.60 -13.65 -5.55
CA GLY A 47 -18.56 -13.51 -4.45
C GLY A 47 -17.96 -13.77 -3.07
N ASN A 48 -16.63 -13.79 -2.94
CA ASN A 48 -15.99 -14.02 -1.65
C ASN A 48 -16.10 -12.78 -0.76
N TYR A 49 -16.55 -12.99 0.46
CA TYR A 49 -16.58 -11.98 1.50
C TYR A 49 -15.24 -11.94 2.23
N ILE A 50 -14.71 -10.73 2.38
CA ILE A 50 -13.52 -10.46 3.18
C ILE A 50 -13.98 -9.57 4.32
N SER A 51 -13.84 -10.06 5.55
CA SER A 51 -14.22 -9.33 6.75
C SER A 51 -13.26 -8.17 7.00
N GLU A 52 -13.78 -7.16 7.69
CA GLU A 52 -12.97 -6.11 8.31
C GLU A 52 -11.84 -6.74 9.17
N GLY A 53 -10.70 -6.06 9.24
CA GLY A 53 -9.54 -6.49 10.03
C GLY A 53 -8.67 -7.57 9.38
N THR A 54 -9.05 -8.10 8.21
CA THR A 54 -8.22 -9.08 7.49
C THR A 54 -6.90 -8.45 7.06
N LYS A 55 -5.77 -9.08 7.43
CA LYS A 55 -4.42 -8.65 7.04
C LYS A 55 -4.10 -9.07 5.61
N PHE A 56 -3.63 -8.13 4.79
CA PHE A 56 -3.17 -8.42 3.43
C PHE A 56 -1.90 -7.64 3.08
N ASN A 57 -1.13 -8.23 2.19
CA ASN A 57 -0.04 -7.54 1.51
C ASN A 57 -0.62 -6.71 0.37
N SER A 58 -0.43 -5.40 0.41
CA SER A 58 -0.87 -4.45 -0.61
C SER A 58 0.31 -3.75 -1.28
N ARG A 59 0.04 -3.22 -2.47
CA ARG A 59 0.91 -2.25 -3.14
C ARG A 59 0.26 -0.88 -2.98
N LYS A 60 0.96 0.04 -2.33
CA LYS A 60 0.60 1.45 -2.16
C LYS A 60 1.15 2.24 -3.33
N GLU A 61 0.31 3.05 -3.95
CA GLU A 61 0.63 4.03 -4.97
C GLU A 61 0.03 5.39 -4.58
N ASP A 62 0.69 6.49 -4.94
CA ASP A 62 0.17 7.84 -4.75
C ASP A 62 -0.68 8.18 -6.00
N ALA A 63 -1.96 8.48 -5.83
CA ALA A 63 -2.87 8.75 -6.94
C ALA A 63 -2.50 10.09 -7.61
N ALA A 64 -1.78 10.03 -8.73
CA ALA A 64 -1.32 11.21 -9.45
C ALA A 64 -2.52 12.03 -9.98
N GLY A 65 -2.70 13.23 -9.44
CA GLY A 65 -3.74 14.17 -9.86
C GLY A 65 -4.94 14.30 -8.92
N GLU A 66 -5.04 13.44 -7.90
CA GLU A 66 -6.09 13.47 -6.88
C GLU A 66 -5.47 13.90 -5.54
N ASN A 67 -5.50 15.20 -5.25
CA ASN A 67 -5.02 15.76 -3.99
C ASN A 67 -6.18 16.46 -3.27
N TYR A 68 -6.34 16.19 -1.98
CA TYR A 68 -7.30 16.89 -1.13
C TYR A 68 -6.54 17.87 -0.24
N PHE A 69 -6.74 19.18 -0.44
CA PHE A 69 -6.04 20.26 0.29
C PHE A 69 -4.50 20.12 0.37
N GLY A 70 -3.89 19.50 -0.64
CA GLY A 70 -2.43 19.28 -0.73
C GLY A 70 -1.95 17.95 -0.13
N GLU A 71 -2.82 17.18 0.51
CA GLU A 71 -2.55 15.79 0.87
C GLU A 71 -2.86 14.84 -0.29
N GLN A 72 -1.98 13.85 -0.47
CA GLN A 72 -2.04 12.91 -1.58
C GLN A 72 -3.03 11.78 -1.28
N ILE A 73 -3.96 11.53 -2.20
CA ILE A 73 -4.84 10.36 -2.10
C ILE A 73 -4.02 9.11 -2.39
N LEU A 74 -4.14 8.11 -1.50
CA LEU A 74 -3.42 6.85 -1.62
C LEU A 74 -4.30 5.81 -2.29
N ARG A 75 -3.73 5.09 -3.25
CA ARG A 75 -4.36 3.95 -3.91
C ARG A 75 -3.67 2.67 -3.50
N PHE A 76 -4.46 1.69 -3.08
CA PHE A 76 -3.98 0.39 -2.64
C PHE A 76 -4.49 -0.69 -3.58
N TYR A 77 -3.54 -1.52 -4.01
CA TYR A 77 -3.80 -2.71 -4.81
C TYR A 77 -3.56 -3.95 -3.95
N PHE A 78 -4.55 -4.81 -3.84
CA PHE A 78 -4.43 -6.09 -3.14
C PHE A 78 -5.16 -7.17 -3.91
N LYS A 79 -4.90 -8.44 -3.59
CA LYS A 79 -5.50 -9.57 -4.29
C LYS A 79 -6.55 -10.24 -3.45
N CYS A 80 -7.63 -10.70 -4.08
CA CYS A 80 -8.58 -11.58 -3.43
C CYS A 80 -7.92 -12.92 -3.08
N THR A 81 -8.22 -13.45 -1.89
CA THR A 81 -7.68 -14.73 -1.41
C THR A 81 -8.10 -15.94 -2.24
N LYS A 82 -9.29 -15.89 -2.88
CA LYS A 82 -9.82 -17.01 -3.69
C LYS A 82 -9.46 -16.91 -5.17
N CYS A 83 -9.84 -15.80 -5.83
CA CYS A 83 -9.70 -15.67 -7.28
C CYS A 83 -8.43 -14.94 -7.72
N SER A 84 -7.60 -14.45 -6.79
CA SER A 84 -6.38 -13.67 -7.09
C SER A 84 -6.59 -12.42 -7.96
N VAL A 85 -7.85 -12.01 -8.16
CA VAL A 85 -8.19 -10.77 -8.88
C VAL A 85 -7.69 -9.57 -8.08
N GLU A 86 -7.24 -8.55 -8.79
CA GLU A 86 -6.80 -7.31 -8.17
C GLU A 86 -7.99 -6.46 -7.75
N LEU A 87 -7.97 -6.06 -6.49
CA LEU A 87 -8.94 -5.19 -5.84
C LEU A 87 -8.25 -3.86 -5.58
N VAL A 88 -8.95 -2.77 -5.86
CA VAL A 88 -8.41 -1.42 -5.76
C VAL A 88 -9.25 -0.60 -4.79
N MET A 89 -8.60 -0.02 -3.79
CA MET A 89 -9.21 0.92 -2.85
C MET A 89 -8.42 2.22 -2.79
N LYS A 90 -9.12 3.32 -2.53
CA LYS A 90 -8.58 4.66 -2.36
C LYS A 90 -8.89 5.19 -0.97
N THR A 91 -8.03 6.04 -0.44
CA THR A 91 -8.32 6.81 0.78
C THR A 91 -9.15 8.04 0.42
N ASP A 92 -10.26 8.25 1.13
CA ASP A 92 -11.06 9.48 1.06
C ASP A 92 -10.79 10.34 2.30
N LEU A 93 -10.08 11.46 2.11
CA LEU A 93 -9.67 12.31 3.23
C LEU A 93 -10.84 13.13 3.79
N GLN A 94 -11.86 13.44 3.00
CA GLN A 94 -12.99 14.24 3.44
C GLN A 94 -13.83 13.51 4.49
N ASN A 95 -14.08 12.20 4.29
CA ASN A 95 -14.88 11.38 5.20
C ASN A 95 -14.03 10.52 6.14
N SER A 96 -12.69 10.64 6.09
CA SER A 96 -11.75 9.81 6.87
C SER A 96 -11.98 8.31 6.69
N ASP A 97 -12.41 7.91 5.48
CA ASP A 97 -12.83 6.56 5.15
C ASP A 97 -12.08 6.08 3.88
N TYR A 98 -12.39 4.90 3.37
CA TYR A 98 -11.78 4.34 2.18
C TYR A 98 -12.88 3.97 1.18
N VAL A 99 -12.66 4.31 -0.09
CA VAL A 99 -13.61 4.03 -1.15
C VAL A 99 -13.05 2.94 -2.04
N VAL A 100 -13.87 1.92 -2.32
CA VAL A 100 -13.50 0.87 -3.27
C VAL A 100 -13.63 1.43 -4.69
N GLU A 101 -12.54 1.46 -5.45
CA GLU A 101 -12.53 1.92 -6.84
C GLU A 101 -12.92 0.78 -7.79
N ALA A 102 -12.32 -0.41 -7.62
CA ALA A 102 -12.52 -1.52 -8.55
C ALA A 102 -12.43 -2.90 -7.90
N GLY A 103 -13.17 -3.85 -8.48
CA GLY A 103 -13.07 -5.29 -8.20
C GLY A 103 -13.85 -5.79 -6.99
N ALA A 104 -14.33 -4.90 -6.13
CA ALA A 104 -15.16 -5.24 -4.97
C ALA A 104 -16.32 -4.25 -4.77
N ARG A 105 -17.25 -4.64 -3.91
CA ARG A 105 -18.31 -3.80 -3.37
C ARG A 105 -18.19 -3.78 -1.85
N ARG A 106 -18.37 -2.60 -1.25
CA ARG A 106 -18.48 -2.47 0.20
C ARG A 106 -19.77 -3.12 0.67
N ASN A 107 -19.71 -3.89 1.74
CA ASN A 107 -20.91 -4.36 2.43
C ASN A 107 -21.35 -3.25 3.39
N PHE A 108 -22.60 -2.83 3.29
CA PHE A 108 -23.23 -1.99 4.30
C PHE A 108 -24.17 -2.90 5.09
N GLU A 109 -23.71 -3.38 6.24
CA GLU A 109 -24.65 -3.91 7.22
C GLU A 109 -25.35 -2.72 7.89
N PRO A 110 -26.69 -2.76 8.05
CA PRO A 110 -27.46 -1.71 8.73
C PRO A 110 -27.24 -1.69 10.24
#